data_AF-A0A0Q9QVH5-F1
#
_entry.id   AF-A0A0Q9QVH5-F1
#
_cell.length_a   1.000
_cell.length_b   1.000
_cell.length_c   1.000
_cell.angle_alpha   90.00
_cell.angle_beta   90.00
_cell.angle_gamma   90.00
#
_symmetry.space_group_name_H-M   'P 1'
#
loop_
_entity.id
_entity.type
_entity.pdbx_description
1 polymer ?
#
loop_
_entity_poly.entity_id
_entity_poly.type
_entity_poly.pdbx_seq_one_letter_code
_entity_poly.pdbx_strand_id
1 'polypeptide(L)'
;MRAAVITTDPSEPIRVEEISEDVESLYKAVGSDFQIISIRGLNALMILAEDGKLRDFELNRRASNLAWWFESISSGDYIAGNILLTGGYTENGELADLSDASITAINELLEELPEGNGSAA
;
A
#
# COMPACT_ATOMS: atom_id res chain seq x y z
N MET A 1 -4.19 13.49 -6.97
CA MET A 1 -3.35 12.40 -7.48
C MET A 1 -4.17 11.13 -7.58
N ARG A 2 -3.89 10.35 -8.62
CA ARG A 2 -4.47 9.02 -8.80
C ARG A 2 -3.69 8.01 -7.97
N ALA A 3 -4.39 7.32 -7.07
CA ALA A 3 -3.79 6.35 -6.16
C ALA A 3 -4.64 5.08 -6.07
N ALA A 4 -4.00 3.95 -5.77
CA ALA A 4 -4.69 2.71 -5.45
C ALA A 4 -4.85 2.54 -3.94
N VAL A 5 -6.06 2.26 -3.48
CA VAL A 5 -6.40 1.95 -2.09
C VAL A 5 -6.43 0.44 -1.94
N ILE A 6 -5.58 -0.10 -1.07
CA ILE A 6 -5.61 -1.52 -0.68
C ILE A 6 -6.11 -1.61 0.75
N THR A 7 -7.33 -2.11 0.91
CA THR A 7 -7.97 -2.25 2.22
C THR A 7 -7.60 -3.55 2.93
N THR A 8 -7.80 -3.59 4.24
CA THR A 8 -7.55 -4.78 5.08
C THR A 8 -8.48 -5.94 4.73
N ASP A 9 -9.69 -5.65 4.25
CA ASP A 9 -10.66 -6.66 3.81
C ASP A 9 -10.22 -7.29 2.46
N PRO A 10 -9.85 -8.58 2.42
CA PRO A 10 -9.42 -9.24 1.19
C PRO A 10 -10.55 -9.39 0.16
N SER A 11 -11.82 -9.30 0.57
CA SER A 11 -12.97 -9.40 -0.33
C SER A 11 -13.25 -8.10 -1.09
N GLU A 12 -12.74 -6.96 -0.61
CA GLU A 12 -12.85 -5.69 -1.31
C GLU A 12 -11.81 -5.59 -2.43
N PRO A 13 -12.21 -5.20 -3.66
CA PRO A 13 -11.25 -5.00 -4.74
C PRO A 13 -10.33 -3.82 -4.43
N ILE A 14 -9.15 -3.80 -5.06
CA ILE A 14 -8.31 -2.61 -5.07
C ILE A 14 -9.06 -1.49 -5.78
N ARG A 15 -9.23 -0.35 -5.11
CA ARG A 15 -9.92 0.81 -5.67
C ARG A 15 -8.90 1.80 -6.18
N VAL A 16 -9.11 2.33 -7.38
CA VAL A 16 -8.29 3.42 -7.92
C VAL A 16 -9.09 4.70 -7.79
N GLU A 17 -8.56 5.66 -7.04
CA GLU A 17 -9.27 6.86 -6.63
C GLU A 17 -8.42 8.11 -6.85
N GLU A 18 -9.10 9.25 -7.03
CA GLU A 18 -8.47 10.56 -6.97
C GLU A 18 -8.41 11.00 -5.50
N ILE A 19 -7.19 11.12 -4.98
CA ILE A 19 -6.92 11.53 -3.61
C ILE A 19 -6.17 12.86 -3.66
N SER A 20 -6.60 13.81 -2.86
CA SER A 20 -5.87 15.07 -2.72
C SER A 20 -4.56 14.83 -1.95
N GLU A 21 -3.49 15.50 -2.35
CA GLU A 21 -2.15 15.34 -1.76
C GLU A 21 -1.99 16.07 -0.42
N ASP A 22 -3.02 16.80 0.00
CA ASP A 22 -3.02 17.43 1.32
C ASP A 22 -2.98 16.37 2.43
N VAL A 23 -2.32 16.74 3.52
CA VAL A 23 -2.10 15.88 4.67
C VAL A 23 -3.42 15.30 5.20
N GLU A 24 -4.48 16.10 5.29
CA GLU A 24 -5.77 15.64 5.84
C GLU A 24 -6.38 14.50 4.99
N SER A 25 -6.28 14.61 3.67
CA SER A 25 -6.74 13.57 2.74
C SER A 25 -5.93 12.28 2.86
N LEU A 26 -4.60 12.36 3.00
CA LEU A 26 -3.74 11.20 3.23
C LEU A 26 -4.03 10.53 4.58
N TYR A 27 -4.21 11.32 5.63
CA TYR A 27 -4.61 10.85 6.96
C TYR A 27 -5.94 10.10 6.93
N LYS A 28 -6.95 10.64 6.25
CA LYS A 28 -8.26 9.98 6.12
C LYS A 28 -8.17 8.65 5.40
N ALA A 29 -7.28 8.53 4.43
CA ALA A 29 -7.14 7.30 3.65
C ALA A 29 -6.49 6.16 4.44
N VAL A 30 -5.45 6.45 5.22
CA VAL A 30 -4.71 5.43 5.99
C VAL A 30 -5.19 5.27 7.44
N GLY A 31 -5.90 6.28 7.97
CA GLY A 31 -6.54 6.25 9.29
C GLY A 31 -5.69 6.77 10.46
N SER A 32 -4.46 7.19 10.23
CA SER A 32 -3.56 7.73 11.27
C SER A 32 -2.37 8.51 10.68
N ASP A 33 -1.44 8.92 11.56
CA ASP A 33 -0.12 9.40 11.17
C ASP A 33 0.51 8.40 10.20
N PHE A 34 1.07 8.91 9.11
CA PHE A 34 1.53 8.07 8.01
C PHE A 34 3.02 8.20 7.76
N GLN A 35 3.59 7.11 7.27
CA GLN A 35 4.90 7.08 6.66
C GLN A 35 4.79 6.74 5.17
N ILE A 36 5.78 7.17 4.40
CA ILE A 36 5.89 6.89 2.98
C ILE A 36 7.12 6.03 2.74
N ILE A 37 6.94 4.87 2.14
CA ILE A 37 8.03 3.96 1.76
C ILE A 37 8.03 3.72 0.25
N SER A 38 9.20 3.44 -0.32
CA SER A 38 9.31 3.09 -1.74
C SER A 38 9.00 1.62 -1.98
N ILE A 39 8.17 1.31 -2.97
CA ILE A 39 8.00 -0.05 -3.49
C ILE A 39 8.97 -0.25 -4.65
N ARG A 40 10.15 -0.79 -4.32
CA ARG A 40 11.27 -0.93 -5.24
C ARG A 40 10.85 -1.81 -6.42
N GLY A 41 11.06 -1.37 -7.65
CA GLY A 41 10.68 -2.12 -8.85
C GLY A 41 9.33 -1.75 -9.48
N LEU A 42 8.43 -1.09 -8.74
CA LEU A 42 7.17 -0.56 -9.30
C LEU A 42 7.19 0.94 -9.60
N ASN A 43 8.28 1.64 -9.26
CA ASN A 43 8.34 3.11 -9.28
C ASN A 43 7.13 3.74 -8.58
N ALA A 44 6.76 3.17 -7.43
CA ALA A 44 5.58 3.54 -6.65
C ALA A 44 5.97 3.83 -5.20
N LEU A 45 5.17 4.65 -4.54
CA LEU A 45 5.27 4.92 -3.11
C LEU A 45 4.08 4.30 -2.40
N MET A 46 4.33 3.69 -1.25
CA MET A 46 3.30 3.18 -0.34
C MET A 46 3.20 4.13 0.85
N ILE A 47 2.00 4.68 1.03
CA ILE A 47 1.63 5.48 2.19
C ILE A 47 0.84 4.59 3.13
N LEU A 48 1.31 4.46 4.37
CA LEU A 48 0.74 3.55 5.35
C LEU A 48 0.75 4.15 6.75
N ALA A 49 -0.16 3.68 7.60
CA ALA A 49 -0.24 4.05 9.01
C ALA A 49 1.08 3.71 9.74
N GLU A 50 1.82 4.72 10.21
CA GLU A 50 3.08 4.55 10.94
C GLU A 50 2.85 3.82 12.27
N ASP A 51 1.78 4.18 12.96
CA ASP A 51 1.40 3.67 14.28
C ASP A 51 0.36 2.55 14.21
N GLY A 52 0.03 2.02 13.02
CA GLY A 52 -1.08 1.08 12.83
C GLY A 52 -0.98 -0.17 13.72
N LYS A 53 0.22 -0.71 13.92
CA LYS A 53 0.46 -1.86 14.81
C LYS A 53 0.26 -1.52 16.29
N LEU A 54 0.64 -0.30 16.69
CA LEU A 54 0.47 0.18 18.06
C LEU A 54 -0.99 0.49 18.37
N ARG A 55 -1.78 0.80 17.33
CA ARG A 55 -3.21 1.12 17.40
C ARG A 55 -4.14 -0.06 17.11
N ASP A 56 -3.58 -1.27 17.01
CA ASP A 56 -4.35 -2.51 16.77
C ASP A 56 -5.17 -2.47 15.47
N PHE A 57 -4.64 -1.84 14.42
CA PHE A 57 -5.23 -1.93 13.09
C PHE A 57 -5.08 -3.35 12.54
N GLU A 58 -6.07 -3.79 11.77
CA GLU A 58 -6.09 -5.12 11.18
C GLU A 58 -4.90 -5.34 10.23
N LEU A 59 -4.39 -6.57 10.18
CA LEU A 59 -3.34 -6.98 9.25
C LEU A 59 -3.82 -6.81 7.80
N ASN A 60 -3.09 -6.02 7.02
CA ASN A 60 -3.29 -5.92 5.59
C ASN A 60 -2.37 -6.92 4.87
N ARG A 61 -2.88 -8.14 4.66
CA ARG A 61 -2.10 -9.24 4.04
C ARG A 61 -1.64 -8.90 2.63
N ARG A 62 -2.50 -8.27 1.82
CA ARG A 62 -2.17 -7.88 0.44
C ARG A 62 -1.05 -6.85 0.39
N ALA A 63 -1.15 -5.79 1.21
CA ALA A 63 -0.09 -4.79 1.32
C ALA A 63 1.22 -5.38 1.88
N SER A 64 1.13 -6.29 2.85
CA SER A 64 2.31 -6.97 3.42
C SER A 64 3.02 -7.85 2.39
N ASN A 65 2.27 -8.67 1.65
CA ASN A 65 2.82 -9.51 0.59
C ASN A 65 3.47 -8.66 -0.50
N LEU A 66 2.82 -7.58 -0.92
CA LEU A 66 3.38 -6.63 -1.88
C LEU A 66 4.70 -6.03 -1.37
N ALA A 67 4.72 -5.55 -0.13
CA ALA A 67 5.91 -4.95 0.46
C ALA A 67 7.05 -5.96 0.65
N TRP A 68 6.76 -7.22 0.98
CA TRP A 68 7.76 -8.29 1.05
C TRP A 68 8.30 -8.67 -0.32
N TRP A 69 7.44 -8.80 -1.33
CA TRP A 69 7.84 -9.15 -2.70
C TRP A 69 8.86 -8.16 -3.26
N PHE A 70 8.70 -6.88 -2.93
CA PHE A 70 9.59 -5.79 -3.33
C PHE A 70 10.62 -5.41 -2.26
N GLU A 71 10.87 -6.26 -1.27
CA GLU A 71 11.86 -6.07 -0.20
C GLU A 71 11.80 -4.68 0.46
N SER A 72 10.59 -4.14 0.58
CA SER A 72 10.33 -2.78 1.07
C SER A 72 10.16 -2.75 2.60
N ILE A 73 9.92 -3.91 3.20
CA ILE A 73 9.92 -4.14 4.65
C ILE A 73 10.72 -5.42 4.98
N SER A 74 11.17 -5.54 6.23
CA SER A 74 11.97 -6.70 6.68
C SER A 74 11.15 -7.98 6.80
N SER A 75 11.81 -9.13 6.67
CA SER A 75 11.20 -10.44 6.92
C SER A 75 10.65 -10.52 8.35
N GLY A 76 9.37 -10.83 8.49
CA GLY A 76 8.67 -10.93 9.78
C GLY A 76 7.96 -9.64 10.20
N ASP A 77 8.14 -8.53 9.48
CA ASP A 77 7.36 -7.32 9.68
C ASP A 77 6.12 -7.31 8.78
N TYR A 78 5.06 -6.60 9.15
CA TYR A 78 3.81 -6.56 8.38
C TYR A 78 3.22 -5.16 8.28
N ILE A 79 2.22 -4.97 7.43
CA ILE A 79 1.47 -3.73 7.30
C ILE A 79 0.12 -3.86 8.01
N ALA A 80 -0.21 -2.89 8.86
CA ALA A 80 -1.47 -2.83 9.60
C ALA A 80 -2.30 -1.64 9.12
N GLY A 81 -3.56 -1.87 8.77
CA GLY A 81 -4.47 -0.86 8.23
C GLY A 81 -4.44 -0.73 6.71
N ASN A 82 -5.28 0.17 6.20
CA ASN A 82 -5.35 0.47 4.77
C ASN A 82 -4.07 1.18 4.32
N ILE A 83 -3.73 1.01 3.05
CA ILE A 83 -2.63 1.75 2.43
C ILE A 83 -3.09 2.46 1.16
N LEU A 84 -2.30 3.47 0.78
CA LEU A 84 -2.34 4.05 -0.55
C LEU A 84 -1.06 3.67 -1.31
N LEU A 85 -1.23 3.37 -2.60
CA LEU A 85 -0.14 3.30 -3.57
C LEU A 85 -0.27 4.47 -4.53
N THR A 86 0.79 5.26 -4.63
CA THR A 86 0.92 6.35 -5.60
C THR A 86 2.01 5.99 -6.61
N GLY A 87 2.19 6.81 -7.63
CA GLY A 87 3.42 6.80 -8.41
C GLY A 87 4.64 7.18 -7.56
N GLY A 88 5.77 7.43 -8.22
CA GLY A 88 6.95 7.98 -7.59
C GLY A 88 6.77 9.44 -7.17
N TYR A 89 7.84 10.21 -7.30
CA TYR A 89 7.80 11.67 -7.10
C TYR A 89 8.00 12.41 -8.41
N THR A 90 7.40 13.58 -8.54
CA THR A 90 7.65 14.51 -9.65
C THR A 90 9.02 15.18 -9.47
N GLU A 91 9.50 15.87 -10.50
CA GLU A 91 10.75 16.66 -10.42
C GLU A 91 10.69 17.76 -9.33
N ASN A 92 9.48 18.18 -8.94
CA ASN A 92 9.25 19.15 -7.88
C ASN A 92 9.17 18.53 -6.47
N GLY A 93 9.27 17.19 -6.37
CA GLY A 93 9.13 16.47 -5.10
C GLY A 93 7.70 16.25 -4.64
N GLU A 94 6.73 16.33 -5.55
CA GLU A 94 5.30 16.06 -5.28
C GLU A 94 4.97 14.58 -5.54
N LEU A 95 3.85 14.08 -5.03
CA LEU A 95 3.44 12.70 -5.28
C LEU A 95 2.94 12.58 -6.73
N ALA A 96 3.46 11.59 -7.46
CA ALA A 96 3.04 11.36 -8.85
C ALA A 96 1.82 10.42 -8.92
N ASP A 97 1.06 10.55 -10.00
CA ASP A 97 -0.04 9.63 -10.31
C ASP A 97 0.45 8.20 -10.48
N LEU A 98 -0.34 7.25 -9.98
CA LEU A 98 -0.12 5.84 -10.22
C LEU A 98 -0.47 5.51 -11.69
N SER A 99 0.51 4.97 -12.41
CA SER A 99 0.35 4.62 -13.82
C SER A 99 -0.56 3.40 -14.02
N ASP A 100 -1.23 3.31 -15.18
CA ASP A 100 -2.01 2.12 -15.54
C ASP A 100 -1.17 0.85 -15.56
N ALA A 101 0.09 0.94 -16.01
CA ALA A 101 1.02 -0.18 -16.00
C ALA A 101 1.30 -0.68 -14.56
N SER A 102 1.47 0.25 -13.61
CA SER A 102 1.65 -0.09 -12.20
C SER A 102 0.40 -0.76 -11.63
N ILE A 103 -0.80 -0.27 -11.96
CA ILE A 103 -2.07 -0.84 -11.51
C ILE A 103 -2.25 -2.27 -12.03
N THR A 104 -1.98 -2.50 -13.32
CA THR A 104 -2.03 -3.84 -13.92
C THR A 104 -1.06 -4.78 -13.22
N ALA A 105 0.21 -4.37 -13.04
CA ALA A 105 1.22 -5.18 -12.38
C ALA A 105 0.87 -5.51 -10.92
N ILE A 106 0.27 -4.58 -10.18
CA ILE A 106 -0.18 -4.81 -8.80
C ILE A 106 -1.33 -5.83 -8.77
N ASN A 107 -2.31 -5.72 -9.66
CA ASN A 107 -3.42 -6.67 -9.73
C ASN A 107 -2.93 -8.07 -10.11
N GLU A 108 -2.10 -8.20 -11.14
CA GLU A 108 -1.51 -9.47 -11.56
C GLU A 108 -0.72 -10.13 -10.42
N LEU A 109 0.14 -9.36 -9.73
CA LEU A 109 0.92 -9.87 -8.61
C LEU A 109 0.02 -10.35 -7.46
N LEU A 110 -1.05 -9.62 -7.14
CA LEU A 110 -1.96 -10.00 -6.06
C LEU A 110 -2.86 -11.18 -6.40
N GLU A 111 -3.12 -11.45 -7.69
CA GLU A 111 -3.78 -12.66 -8.15
C GLU A 111 -2.85 -13.89 -8.11
N GLU A 112 -1.55 -13.69 -8.39
CA GLU A 112 -0.54 -14.76 -8.38
C GLU A 112 -0.09 -15.16 -6.97
N LEU A 113 -0.21 -14.25 -6.01
CA LEU A 113 0.14 -14.55 -4.62
C LEU A 113 -0.88 -15.53 -4.05
N PRO A 114 -0.48 -16.79 -3.76
CA PRO A 114 -1.40 -17.76 -3.18
C PRO A 114 -1.99 -17.17 -1.90
N GLU A 115 -3.29 -17.40 -1.66
CA GLU A 115 -3.87 -17.21 -0.34
C GLU A 115 -3.02 -18.03 0.64
N GLY A 116 -2.09 -17.37 1.32
CA GLY A 116 -1.08 -18.06 2.10
C GLY A 116 -1.77 -18.87 3.19
N ASN A 117 -1.74 -20.20 3.04
CA ASN A 117 -1.93 -21.16 4.11
C ASN A 117 -0.82 -20.96 5.15
N GLY A 118 -0.94 -19.92 5.96
CA GLY A 118 -0.16 -19.72 7.17
C GLY A 118 -0.85 -20.42 8.33
N SER A 119 -0.90 -21.76 8.28
CA SER A 119 -1.01 -22.53 9.52
C SER A 119 0.21 -22.19 10.36
N ALA A 120 -0.04 -21.73 11.58
CA ALA A 120 0.99 -21.65 12.60
C ALA A 120 1.72 -23.00 12.69
N ALA A 121 3.05 -22.95 12.66
CA ALA A 121 3.94 -24.01 13.09
C ALA A 121 5.03 -23.37 13.96
#